data_AF-A0A060SH48-F1
#
_entry.id   AF-A0A060SH48-F1
#
_cell.length_a   1.000
_cell.length_b   1.000
_cell.length_c   1.000
_cell.angle_alpha   90.00
_cell.angle_beta   90.00
_cell.angle_gamma   90.00
#
_symmetry.space_group_name_H-M   'P 1'
#
loop_
_entity.id
_entity.type
_entity.pdbx_description
1 polymer ?
#
loop_
_entity_poly.entity_id
_entity_poly.type
_entity_poly.pdbx_seq_one_letter_code
_entity_poly.pdbx_strand_id
1 'polypeptide(L)'
;MVKERMYNARRGSLAEEVRRKQSTSVQTPATRRSIVAANALSLQAQLKYLRLPTFEEIIMSAAVSVPKHQLFESPNSRAIEIGPWTITARTNPISNAGESDALQAAIGGIPLPEMTFGNNSLELEHRESGWKYAFTTEEALKGVRNGELQDGDGGVKVGYADAWLRSRTGPTSHIPMPKTVPTKPFDWTYTTLYAGHNDPSSSHTGGWQPADRNNPKHTIPLAELTRHDPILFYAEIPLYEDELHDNGASHLLVRIRVMPTCIFILQRFTLRVDNVLFRTYDTRIYHSFASSPPLIVRENSGWEAPYDRVKHRLPKRDDLTPLTDPMWIAKVLSEIPSEISQEIGAGTKWRGLGTKIEVATLTR
;
A
#
# COMPACT_ATOMS: atom_id res chain seq x y z
N MET A 1 1.50 30.03 12.85
CA MET A 1 2.72 30.00 13.70
C MET A 1 4.04 29.93 12.92
N VAL A 2 4.23 29.07 11.90
CA VAL A 2 5.51 29.01 11.14
C VAL A 2 5.75 30.24 10.25
N LYS A 3 4.70 30.74 9.56
CA LYS A 3 4.74 31.98 8.74
C LYS A 3 5.23 33.20 9.54
N GLU A 4 4.77 33.33 10.77
CA GLU A 4 5.06 34.47 11.64
C GLU A 4 6.47 34.39 12.23
N ARG A 5 6.95 33.18 12.55
CA ARG A 5 8.33 32.95 13.00
C ARG A 5 9.36 33.24 11.90
N MET A 6 9.11 32.83 10.65
CA MET A 6 10.01 33.13 9.52
C MET A 6 10.01 34.62 9.14
N TYR A 7 8.84 35.27 9.18
CA TYR A 7 8.71 36.70 8.94
C TYR A 7 9.47 37.53 10.00
N ASN A 8 9.33 37.16 11.28
CA ASN A 8 10.02 37.84 12.38
C ASN A 8 11.54 37.58 12.37
N ALA A 9 11.99 36.38 12.00
CA ALA A 9 13.42 36.06 11.87
C ALA A 9 14.11 36.86 10.75
N ARG A 10 13.47 37.01 9.58
CA ARG A 10 14.00 37.84 8.48
C ARG A 10 13.99 39.34 8.80
N ARG A 11 12.99 39.85 9.53
CA ARG A 11 12.99 41.25 10.01
C ARG A 11 14.12 41.54 11.00
N GLY A 12 14.41 40.61 11.90
CA GLY A 12 15.50 40.73 12.87
C GLY A 12 16.86 40.85 12.19
N SER A 13 17.16 39.93 11.27
CA SER A 13 18.43 39.90 10.52
C SER A 13 18.66 41.17 9.68
N LEU A 14 17.64 41.69 9.00
CA LEU A 14 17.77 42.93 8.20
C LEU A 14 17.98 44.17 9.07
N ALA A 15 17.31 44.24 10.24
CA ALA A 15 17.46 45.36 11.16
C ALA A 15 18.87 45.42 11.77
N GLU A 16 19.48 44.26 12.01
CA GLU A 16 20.83 44.14 12.56
C GLU A 16 21.91 44.52 11.53
N GLU A 17 21.70 44.18 10.25
CA GLU A 17 22.60 44.57 9.17
C GLU A 17 22.54 46.09 8.88
N VAL A 18 21.36 46.70 8.98
CA VAL A 18 21.19 48.17 8.87
C VAL A 18 21.88 48.88 10.04
N ARG A 19 21.80 48.34 11.27
CA ARG A 19 22.52 48.87 12.44
C ARG A 19 24.03 48.80 12.26
N ARG A 20 24.55 47.69 11.72
CA ARG A 20 25.98 47.50 11.42
C ARG A 20 26.50 48.49 10.38
N LYS A 21 25.70 48.79 9.34
CA LYS A 21 26.07 49.75 8.28
C LYS A 21 25.98 51.22 8.73
N GLN A 22 25.30 51.52 9.84
CA GLN A 22 25.17 52.88 10.38
C GLN A 22 26.26 53.26 11.40
N SER A 23 27.07 52.32 11.89
CA SER A 23 28.10 52.60 12.91
C SER A 23 29.45 53.07 12.34
N THR A 24 29.59 53.19 11.02
CA THR A 24 30.90 53.45 10.36
C THR A 24 31.01 54.79 9.62
N SER A 25 30.07 55.73 9.76
CA SER A 25 30.22 57.05 9.14
C SER A 25 29.95 58.22 10.10
N VAL A 26 30.97 59.05 10.30
CA VAL A 26 30.88 60.37 10.94
C VAL A 26 30.33 61.33 9.88
N GLN A 27 29.02 61.50 9.84
CA GLN A 27 28.37 62.48 8.95
C GLN A 27 27.24 63.22 9.68
N THR A 28 27.12 64.50 9.36
CA THR A 28 26.23 65.49 9.98
C THR A 28 24.74 65.13 9.90
N PRO A 29 23.91 65.55 10.88
CA PRO A 29 22.51 65.09 11.01
C PRO A 29 21.61 65.37 9.80
N ALA A 30 21.86 66.46 9.07
CA ALA A 30 21.10 66.85 7.87
C ALA A 30 21.36 65.89 6.68
N THR A 31 22.61 65.44 6.51
CA THR A 31 23.02 64.52 5.43
C THR A 31 22.52 63.09 5.68
N ARG A 32 22.38 62.68 6.95
CA ARG A 32 21.80 61.38 7.32
C ARG A 32 20.32 61.25 6.93
N ARG A 33 19.53 62.32 7.06
CA ARG A 33 18.09 62.28 6.73
C ARG A 33 17.83 62.16 5.22
N SER A 34 18.62 62.84 4.39
CA SER A 34 18.44 62.78 2.93
C SER A 34 18.86 61.44 2.33
N ILE A 35 19.97 60.85 2.80
CA ILE A 35 20.45 59.54 2.34
C ILE A 35 19.50 58.41 2.77
N VAL A 36 18.96 58.47 4.00
CA VAL A 36 17.99 57.47 4.48
C VAL A 36 16.67 57.54 3.69
N ALA A 37 16.20 58.75 3.36
CA ALA A 37 14.99 58.91 2.55
C ALA A 37 15.19 58.42 1.11
N ALA A 38 16.33 58.73 0.47
CA ALA A 38 16.64 58.30 -0.88
C ALA A 38 16.82 56.76 -0.98
N ASN A 39 17.49 56.14 0.00
CA ASN A 39 17.64 54.69 0.05
C ASN A 39 16.33 53.97 0.37
N ALA A 40 15.46 54.54 1.20
CA ALA A 40 14.14 53.97 1.49
C ALA A 40 13.21 54.00 0.25
N LEU A 41 13.24 55.09 -0.53
CA LEU A 41 12.49 55.22 -1.79
C LEU A 41 13.01 54.25 -2.87
N SER A 42 14.34 54.08 -2.97
CA SER A 42 14.97 53.11 -3.88
C SER A 42 14.62 51.66 -3.51
N LEU A 43 14.64 51.31 -2.22
CA LEU A 43 14.27 49.97 -1.75
C LEU A 43 12.77 49.69 -1.93
N GLN A 44 11.91 50.69 -1.68
CA GLN A 44 10.48 50.58 -1.94
C GLN A 44 10.17 50.45 -3.42
N ALA A 45 10.91 51.14 -4.30
CA ALA A 45 10.79 50.97 -5.75
C ALA A 45 11.26 49.58 -6.19
N GLN A 46 12.39 49.06 -5.67
CA GLN A 46 12.88 47.71 -5.97
C GLN A 46 11.93 46.62 -5.46
N LEU A 47 11.33 46.77 -4.28
CA LEU A 47 10.33 45.84 -3.74
C LEU A 47 9.00 45.88 -4.51
N LYS A 48 8.67 47.00 -5.18
CA LYS A 48 7.46 47.13 -6.01
C LYS A 48 7.52 46.32 -7.31
N TYR A 49 8.73 45.96 -7.76
CA TYR A 49 8.96 45.18 -8.99
C TYR A 49 9.40 43.73 -8.73
N LEU A 50 9.69 43.34 -7.48
CA LEU A 50 9.82 41.93 -7.13
C LEU A 50 8.43 41.32 -6.96
N ARG A 51 7.91 40.75 -8.06
CA ARG A 51 6.74 39.87 -8.01
C ARG A 51 7.10 38.66 -7.14
N LEU A 52 6.57 38.61 -5.92
CA LEU A 52 6.62 37.39 -5.11
C LEU A 52 5.82 36.32 -5.86
N PRO A 53 6.41 35.14 -6.10
CA PRO A 53 5.69 34.08 -6.80
C PRO A 53 4.44 33.74 -6.01
N THR A 54 3.33 33.62 -6.72
CA THR A 54 2.05 33.20 -6.15
C THR A 54 2.17 31.81 -5.54
N PHE A 55 1.29 31.45 -4.61
CA PHE A 55 1.26 30.10 -4.05
C PHE A 55 1.10 29.02 -5.14
N GLU A 56 0.33 29.32 -6.19
CA GLU A 56 0.23 28.49 -7.39
C GLU A 56 1.56 28.42 -8.16
N GLU A 57 2.26 29.54 -8.37
CA GLU A 57 3.59 29.52 -9.01
C GLU A 57 4.65 28.79 -8.18
N ILE A 58 4.56 28.80 -6.84
CA ILE A 58 5.45 28.01 -5.97
C ILE A 58 5.12 26.51 -6.06
N ILE A 59 3.85 26.16 -6.20
CA ILE A 59 3.41 24.77 -6.44
C ILE A 59 3.80 24.30 -7.86
N MET A 60 3.64 25.16 -8.87
CA MET A 60 4.03 24.89 -10.26
C MET A 60 5.56 24.91 -10.46
N SER A 61 6.30 25.61 -9.60
CA SER A 61 7.77 25.75 -9.63
C SER A 61 8.53 24.50 -9.18
N ALA A 62 7.86 23.51 -8.61
CA ALA A 62 8.46 22.20 -8.35
C ALA A 62 7.89 21.15 -9.31
N ALA A 63 7.82 21.48 -10.61
CA ALA A 63 7.61 20.47 -11.64
C ALA A 63 8.71 19.41 -11.49
N VAL A 64 8.37 18.25 -10.93
CA VAL A 64 9.31 17.16 -10.75
C VAL A 64 9.82 16.77 -12.13
N SER A 65 11.14 16.87 -12.34
CA SER A 65 11.75 16.47 -13.60
C SER A 65 11.44 15.01 -13.87
N VAL A 66 10.74 14.72 -14.97
CA VAL A 66 10.41 13.35 -15.35
C VAL A 66 11.71 12.64 -15.75
N PRO A 67 12.10 11.56 -15.07
CA PRO A 67 13.29 10.81 -15.42
C PRO A 67 13.13 10.13 -16.79
N LYS A 68 14.24 9.96 -17.50
CA LYS A 68 14.26 9.20 -18.76
C LYS A 68 13.83 7.75 -18.47
N HIS A 69 12.85 7.28 -19.23
CA HIS A 69 12.32 5.93 -19.13
C HIS A 69 11.96 5.40 -20.51
N GLN A 70 11.84 4.08 -20.63
CA GLN A 70 11.37 3.40 -21.83
C GLN A 70 10.19 2.50 -21.47
N LEU A 71 9.19 2.45 -22.34
CA LEU A 71 8.03 1.59 -22.20
C LEU A 71 8.10 0.51 -23.28
N PHE A 72 7.77 -0.72 -22.91
CA PHE A 72 7.68 -1.85 -23.80
C PHE A 72 6.30 -2.47 -23.66
N GLU A 73 5.66 -2.75 -24.78
CA GLU A 73 4.34 -3.38 -24.80
C GLU A 73 4.35 -4.55 -25.77
N SER A 74 3.82 -5.67 -25.32
CA SER A 74 3.55 -6.86 -26.11
C SER A 74 2.19 -7.42 -25.68
N PRO A 75 1.62 -8.39 -26.43
CA PRO A 75 0.37 -9.01 -26.01
C PRO A 75 0.49 -9.53 -24.57
N ASN A 76 -0.44 -9.11 -23.71
CA ASN A 76 -0.53 -9.51 -22.30
C ASN A 76 0.68 -9.12 -21.43
N SER A 77 1.59 -8.26 -21.89
CA SER A 77 2.78 -7.89 -21.12
C SER A 77 3.16 -6.43 -21.39
N ARG A 78 3.35 -5.67 -20.31
CA ARG A 78 3.79 -4.27 -20.35
C ARG A 78 4.96 -4.10 -19.41
N ALA A 79 5.98 -3.38 -19.83
CA ALA A 79 7.16 -3.14 -19.03
C ALA A 79 7.62 -1.68 -19.08
N ILE A 80 8.27 -1.26 -18.01
CA ILE A 80 8.96 0.03 -17.91
C ILE A 80 10.40 -0.19 -17.47
N GLU A 81 11.32 0.47 -18.17
CA GLU A 81 12.70 0.64 -17.73
C GLU A 81 12.92 2.08 -17.27
N ILE A 82 13.38 2.25 -16.03
CA ILE A 82 13.59 3.58 -15.41
C ILE A 82 14.77 3.52 -14.46
N GLY A 83 15.84 4.26 -14.77
CA GLY A 83 17.10 4.14 -14.05
C GLY A 83 17.60 2.67 -14.02
N PRO A 84 17.96 2.12 -12.85
CA PRO A 84 18.41 0.72 -12.72
C PRO A 84 17.27 -0.30 -12.69
N TRP A 85 16.01 0.14 -12.75
CA TRP A 85 14.84 -0.73 -12.64
C TRP A 85 14.36 -1.23 -14.00
N THR A 86 14.02 -2.51 -14.05
CA THR A 86 13.14 -3.12 -15.05
C THR A 86 11.92 -3.66 -14.31
N ILE A 87 10.73 -3.27 -14.75
CA ILE A 87 9.46 -3.70 -14.16
C ILE A 87 8.60 -4.27 -15.27
N THR A 88 8.13 -5.49 -15.10
CA THR A 88 7.30 -6.19 -16.09
C THR A 88 6.00 -6.64 -15.45
N ALA A 89 4.87 -6.25 -16.02
CA ALA A 89 3.54 -6.70 -15.61
C ALA A 89 2.95 -7.59 -16.72
N ARG A 90 2.51 -8.80 -16.35
CA ARG A 90 1.85 -9.76 -17.23
C ARG A 90 0.41 -9.96 -16.81
N THR A 91 -0.51 -9.77 -17.75
CA THR A 91 -1.97 -9.89 -17.56
C THR A 91 -2.55 -10.74 -18.67
N ASN A 92 -2.81 -12.00 -18.37
CA ASN A 92 -3.34 -13.04 -19.23
C ASN A 92 -4.78 -13.41 -18.83
N PRO A 93 -5.53 -14.10 -19.70
CA PRO A 93 -6.83 -14.68 -19.36
C PRO A 93 -6.74 -15.72 -18.22
N ILE A 94 -7.92 -16.16 -17.75
CA ILE A 94 -8.06 -17.30 -16.83
C ILE A 94 -7.36 -18.53 -17.43
N SER A 95 -6.69 -19.29 -16.58
CA SER A 95 -5.97 -20.50 -16.97
C SER A 95 -6.87 -21.51 -17.68
N ASN A 96 -6.35 -22.10 -18.76
CA ASN A 96 -7.02 -23.22 -19.42
C ASN A 96 -6.87 -24.52 -18.61
N ALA A 97 -7.60 -25.57 -18.99
CA ALA A 97 -7.61 -26.84 -18.25
C ALA A 97 -6.19 -27.42 -18.00
N GLY A 98 -5.31 -27.41 -19.00
CA GLY A 98 -3.96 -27.95 -18.84
C GLY A 98 -3.08 -27.11 -17.91
N GLU A 99 -3.23 -25.78 -17.96
CA GLU A 99 -2.56 -24.86 -17.03
C GLU A 99 -3.08 -25.03 -15.61
N SER A 100 -4.40 -25.19 -15.45
CA SER A 100 -5.05 -25.43 -14.16
C SER A 100 -4.61 -26.75 -13.54
N ASP A 101 -4.54 -27.83 -14.30
CA ASP A 101 -4.06 -29.13 -13.81
C ASP A 101 -2.61 -29.04 -13.31
N ALA A 102 -1.74 -28.38 -14.08
CA ALA A 102 -0.34 -28.18 -13.71
C ALA A 102 -0.20 -27.31 -12.46
N LEU A 103 -0.95 -26.21 -12.38
CA LEU A 103 -0.95 -25.31 -11.25
C LEU A 103 -1.49 -26.00 -9.99
N GLN A 104 -2.60 -26.73 -10.10
CA GLN A 104 -3.17 -27.50 -9.00
C GLN A 104 -2.16 -28.52 -8.45
N ALA A 105 -1.43 -29.22 -9.33
CA ALA A 105 -0.36 -30.12 -8.92
C ALA A 105 0.77 -29.38 -8.18
N ALA A 106 1.19 -28.21 -8.68
CA ALA A 106 2.28 -27.41 -8.11
C ALA A 106 1.98 -26.86 -6.71
N ILE A 107 0.71 -26.57 -6.41
CA ILE A 107 0.27 -26.02 -5.11
C ILE A 107 -0.15 -27.11 -4.10
N GLY A 108 0.15 -28.37 -4.38
CA GLY A 108 -0.13 -29.50 -3.47
C GLY A 108 -1.57 -30.03 -3.56
N GLY A 109 -2.24 -29.83 -4.70
CA GLY A 109 -3.49 -30.51 -5.05
C GLY A 109 -4.78 -29.86 -4.56
N ILE A 110 -4.71 -28.67 -3.93
CA ILE A 110 -5.94 -27.98 -3.50
C ILE A 110 -6.76 -27.52 -4.71
N PRO A 111 -8.11 -27.55 -4.64
CA PRO A 111 -8.95 -27.01 -5.70
C PRO A 111 -8.65 -25.54 -5.97
N LEU A 112 -8.50 -25.17 -7.23
CA LEU A 112 -8.22 -23.78 -7.62
C LEU A 112 -9.45 -22.88 -7.44
N PRO A 113 -9.23 -21.57 -7.18
CA PRO A 113 -10.27 -20.55 -7.30
C PRO A 113 -10.95 -20.58 -8.68
N GLU A 114 -12.24 -20.24 -8.73
CA GLU A 114 -13.04 -20.22 -9.97
C GLU A 114 -12.40 -19.39 -11.10
N MET A 115 -11.85 -18.22 -10.76
CA MET A 115 -11.14 -17.34 -11.69
C MET A 115 -9.66 -17.30 -11.33
N THR A 116 -8.91 -18.31 -11.78
CA THR A 116 -7.47 -18.41 -11.54
C THR A 116 -6.66 -17.88 -12.73
N PHE A 117 -5.83 -16.85 -12.50
CA PHE A 117 -4.98 -16.26 -13.53
C PHE A 117 -3.53 -16.77 -13.39
N GLY A 118 -3.30 -18.05 -13.70
CA GLY A 118 -2.03 -18.72 -13.42
C GLY A 118 -0.79 -18.09 -14.06
N ASN A 119 -0.96 -17.45 -15.23
CA ASN A 119 0.11 -16.81 -16.00
C ASN A 119 0.26 -15.30 -15.72
N ASN A 120 -0.40 -14.78 -14.68
CA ASN A 120 -0.27 -13.38 -14.29
C ASN A 120 0.92 -13.19 -13.35
N SER A 121 1.67 -12.11 -13.58
CA SER A 121 2.82 -11.77 -12.76
C SER A 121 3.10 -10.27 -12.72
N LEU A 122 3.70 -9.83 -11.61
CA LEU A 122 4.44 -8.57 -11.55
C LEU A 122 5.87 -8.90 -11.17
N GLU A 123 6.83 -8.56 -12.04
CA GLU A 123 8.24 -8.84 -11.90
C GLU A 123 9.01 -7.52 -11.75
N LEU A 124 9.89 -7.45 -10.75
CA LEU A 124 10.79 -6.33 -10.49
C LEU A 124 12.23 -6.80 -10.55
N GLU A 125 13.07 -6.05 -11.26
CA GLU A 125 14.51 -6.26 -11.27
C GLU A 125 15.24 -4.93 -11.04
N HIS A 126 16.13 -4.92 -10.05
CA HIS A 126 17.10 -3.84 -9.86
C HIS A 126 18.46 -4.30 -10.40
N ARG A 127 18.73 -3.95 -11.67
CA ARG A 127 19.84 -4.48 -12.48
C ARG A 127 21.22 -4.28 -11.83
N GLU A 128 21.42 -3.19 -11.11
CA GLU A 128 22.71 -2.90 -10.48
C GLU A 128 23.03 -3.80 -9.29
N SER A 129 22.02 -4.27 -8.55
CA SER A 129 22.20 -5.16 -7.39
C SER A 129 21.92 -6.63 -7.71
N GLY A 130 21.33 -6.92 -8.86
CA GLY A 130 20.80 -8.24 -9.20
C GLY A 130 19.60 -8.69 -8.37
N TRP A 131 19.00 -7.79 -7.57
CA TRP A 131 17.79 -8.06 -6.80
C TRP A 131 16.59 -8.23 -7.73
N LYS A 132 15.89 -9.34 -7.56
CA LYS A 132 14.68 -9.68 -8.31
C LYS A 132 13.56 -10.12 -7.39
N TYR A 133 12.36 -9.61 -7.65
CA TYR A 133 11.20 -9.84 -6.80
C TYR A 133 9.94 -9.96 -7.64
N ALA A 134 9.06 -10.88 -7.27
CA ALA A 134 7.90 -11.19 -8.07
C ALA A 134 6.62 -11.40 -7.23
N PHE A 135 5.50 -11.13 -7.88
CA PHE A 135 4.16 -11.51 -7.46
C PHE A 135 3.59 -12.46 -8.51
N THR A 136 3.26 -13.69 -8.12
CA THR A 136 2.72 -14.72 -9.02
C THR A 136 1.55 -15.44 -8.36
N THR A 137 0.62 -15.91 -9.18
CA THR A 137 -0.56 -16.66 -8.72
C THR A 137 -0.18 -17.96 -8.02
N GLU A 138 0.81 -18.68 -8.56
CA GLU A 138 1.29 -19.94 -7.98
C GLU A 138 1.82 -19.76 -6.56
N GLU A 139 2.74 -18.82 -6.34
CA GLU A 139 3.32 -18.59 -5.01
C GLU A 139 2.29 -18.01 -4.03
N ALA A 140 1.33 -17.21 -4.51
CA ALA A 140 0.23 -16.74 -3.71
C ALA A 140 -0.65 -17.90 -3.19
N LEU A 141 -0.98 -18.85 -4.07
CA LEU A 141 -1.79 -20.02 -3.75
C LEU A 141 -1.04 -21.05 -2.90
N LYS A 142 0.29 -21.17 -3.03
CA LYS A 142 1.13 -21.94 -2.08
C LYS A 142 1.06 -21.38 -0.66
N GLY A 143 0.76 -20.09 -0.52
CA GLY A 143 0.52 -19.45 0.78
C GLY A 143 -0.85 -19.77 1.41
N VAL A 144 -1.76 -20.41 0.67
CA VAL A 144 -3.05 -20.89 1.19
C VAL A 144 -2.83 -22.15 2.00
N ARG A 145 -3.52 -22.25 3.14
CA ARG A 145 -3.41 -23.42 4.01
C ARG A 145 -3.90 -24.68 3.30
N ASN A 146 -2.98 -25.59 3.01
CA ASN A 146 -3.25 -26.95 2.56
C ASN A 146 -3.19 -27.91 3.76
N GLY A 147 -4.29 -28.60 4.04
CA GLY A 147 -4.49 -29.45 5.22
C GLY A 147 -5.45 -28.84 6.23
N GLU A 148 -5.58 -29.50 7.39
CA GLU A 148 -6.43 -29.04 8.48
C GLU A 148 -5.99 -27.65 8.98
N LEU A 149 -6.98 -26.77 9.16
CA LEU A 149 -6.82 -25.44 9.73
C LEU A 149 -6.39 -25.55 11.19
N GLN A 150 -5.30 -24.86 11.53
CA GLN A 150 -4.74 -24.79 12.87
C GLN A 150 -5.08 -23.46 13.54
N ASP A 151 -4.82 -23.37 14.86
CA ASP A 151 -4.95 -22.11 15.59
C ASP A 151 -4.06 -21.05 14.94
N GLY A 152 -4.65 -19.89 14.64
CA GLY A 152 -3.98 -18.81 13.93
C GLY A 152 -4.19 -18.76 12.41
N ASP A 153 -4.72 -19.79 11.78
CA ASP A 153 -4.96 -19.78 10.32
C ASP A 153 -6.15 -18.89 9.92
N GLY A 154 -6.92 -18.42 10.89
CA GLY A 154 -8.10 -17.60 10.63
C GLY A 154 -9.23 -18.41 9.99
N GLY A 155 -9.36 -19.69 10.33
CA GLY A 155 -10.36 -20.59 9.75
C GLY A 155 -11.77 -20.02 9.85
N VAL A 156 -12.43 -19.87 8.69
CA VAL A 156 -13.79 -19.34 8.62
C VAL A 156 -14.80 -20.48 8.56
N LYS A 157 -15.80 -20.40 9.43
CA LYS A 157 -16.96 -21.31 9.42
C LYS A 157 -18.13 -20.61 8.74
N VAL A 158 -18.79 -21.28 7.82
CA VAL A 158 -20.03 -20.76 7.22
C VAL A 158 -21.10 -20.71 8.31
N GLY A 159 -21.64 -19.52 8.59
CA GLY A 159 -22.57 -19.28 9.70
C GLY A 159 -23.85 -20.13 9.67
N TYR A 160 -24.21 -20.68 8.50
CA TYR A 160 -25.30 -21.65 8.38
C TYR A 160 -25.10 -22.90 9.21
N ALA A 161 -23.85 -23.36 9.43
CA ALA A 161 -23.62 -24.56 10.24
C ALA A 161 -24.18 -24.38 11.65
N ASP A 162 -23.92 -23.24 12.28
CA ASP A 162 -24.38 -22.94 13.64
C ASP A 162 -25.87 -22.58 13.69
N ALA A 163 -26.40 -21.83 12.72
CA ALA A 163 -27.83 -21.49 12.66
C ALA A 163 -28.71 -22.72 12.36
N TRP A 164 -28.25 -23.60 11.48
CA TRP A 164 -28.92 -24.86 11.16
C TRP A 164 -28.84 -25.84 12.33
N LEU A 165 -27.69 -25.93 13.01
CA LEU A 165 -27.54 -26.69 14.27
C LEU A 165 -28.49 -26.16 15.36
N ARG A 166 -28.51 -24.84 15.59
CA ARG A 166 -29.42 -24.19 16.56
C ARG A 166 -30.89 -24.39 16.23
N SER A 167 -31.26 -24.43 14.94
CA SER A 167 -32.64 -24.69 14.52
C SER A 167 -33.10 -26.13 14.79
N ARG A 168 -32.17 -27.08 14.88
CA ARG A 168 -32.45 -28.50 15.22
C ARG A 168 -32.22 -28.86 16.68
N THR A 169 -31.49 -28.04 17.44
CA THR A 169 -31.31 -28.22 18.89
C THR A 169 -32.18 -27.22 19.67
N GLY A 170 -33.48 -27.50 19.76
CA GLY A 170 -34.37 -26.77 20.67
C GLY A 170 -34.00 -26.98 22.15
N PRO A 171 -34.56 -26.18 23.09
CA PRO A 171 -34.26 -26.25 24.53
C PRO A 171 -34.55 -27.62 25.21
N THR A 172 -35.11 -28.59 24.49
CA THR A 172 -35.44 -29.94 24.97
C THR A 172 -34.60 -31.06 24.34
N SER A 173 -33.66 -30.76 23.43
CA SER A 173 -32.86 -31.80 22.77
C SER A 173 -31.61 -32.17 23.59
N HIS A 174 -31.56 -33.39 24.12
CA HIS A 174 -30.39 -34.00 24.79
C HIS A 174 -29.31 -34.52 23.80
N ILE A 175 -29.32 -34.07 22.55
CA ILE A 175 -28.35 -34.51 21.54
C ILE A 175 -27.10 -33.62 21.67
N PRO A 176 -25.91 -34.17 21.95
CA PRO A 176 -24.67 -33.39 22.00
C PRO A 176 -24.47 -32.67 20.66
N MET A 177 -24.16 -31.37 20.70
CA MET A 177 -23.86 -30.59 19.49
C MET A 177 -22.77 -31.31 18.67
N PRO A 178 -23.04 -31.70 17.41
CA PRO A 178 -21.99 -32.09 16.49
C PRO A 178 -20.98 -30.95 16.39
N LYS A 179 -19.71 -31.21 16.73
CA LYS A 179 -18.65 -30.24 16.50
C LYS A 179 -18.66 -29.93 15.00
N THR A 180 -18.80 -28.66 14.64
CA THR A 180 -18.63 -28.19 13.26
C THR A 180 -17.16 -28.41 12.88
N VAL A 181 -16.83 -29.60 12.42
CA VAL A 181 -15.50 -29.93 11.90
C VAL A 181 -15.34 -29.15 10.59
N PRO A 182 -14.24 -28.42 10.39
CA PRO A 182 -13.90 -27.87 9.07
C PRO A 182 -13.97 -29.00 8.04
N THR A 183 -14.93 -28.92 7.13
CA THR A 183 -15.33 -30.03 6.25
C THR A 183 -14.36 -30.28 5.09
N LYS A 184 -13.42 -29.36 4.84
CA LYS A 184 -12.45 -29.46 3.74
C LYS A 184 -11.01 -29.50 4.30
N PRO A 185 -10.12 -30.36 3.76
CA PRO A 185 -8.71 -30.44 4.17
C PRO A 185 -7.88 -29.29 3.57
N PHE A 186 -8.44 -28.08 3.48
CA PHE A 186 -7.77 -26.85 3.03
C PHE A 186 -8.60 -25.62 3.42
N ASP A 187 -7.99 -24.44 3.35
CA ASP A 187 -8.71 -23.17 3.50
C ASP A 187 -9.50 -22.82 2.23
N TRP A 188 -10.81 -23.07 2.28
CA TRP A 188 -11.75 -22.77 1.20
C TRP A 188 -11.94 -21.27 0.92
N THR A 189 -11.44 -20.39 1.79
CA THR A 189 -11.49 -18.94 1.58
C THR A 189 -10.32 -18.40 0.77
N TYR A 190 -9.35 -19.27 0.44
CA TYR A 190 -8.12 -18.89 -0.26
C TYR A 190 -7.38 -17.75 0.45
N THR A 191 -7.40 -17.72 1.79
CA THR A 191 -6.65 -16.71 2.54
C THR A 191 -5.16 -16.96 2.42
N THR A 192 -4.42 -15.93 2.04
CA THR A 192 -2.97 -15.97 1.92
C THR A 192 -2.33 -14.78 2.61
N LEU A 193 -1.17 -15.01 3.23
CA LEU A 193 -0.28 -13.98 3.77
C LEU A 193 0.90 -13.68 2.83
N TYR A 194 0.81 -14.18 1.60
CA TYR A 194 1.79 -13.95 0.55
C TYR A 194 2.08 -12.44 0.43
N ALA A 195 3.36 -12.09 0.37
CA ALA A 195 3.81 -10.70 0.32
C ALA A 195 4.68 -10.43 -0.93
N GLY A 196 4.57 -11.30 -1.95
CA GLY A 196 5.58 -11.47 -2.98
C GLY A 196 6.75 -12.36 -2.52
N HIS A 197 7.66 -12.67 -3.43
CA HIS A 197 8.81 -13.54 -3.18
C HIS A 197 10.04 -13.06 -3.96
N ASN A 198 11.23 -13.43 -3.47
CA ASN A 198 12.45 -13.23 -4.24
C ASN A 198 12.46 -14.22 -5.40
N ASP A 199 12.84 -13.76 -6.59
CA ASP A 199 13.01 -14.64 -7.73
C ASP A 199 14.20 -15.60 -7.48
N PRO A 200 14.10 -16.90 -7.80
CA PRO A 200 15.20 -17.85 -7.62
C PRO A 200 16.49 -17.46 -8.37
N SER A 201 16.38 -16.66 -9.44
CA SER A 201 17.51 -16.13 -10.20
C SER A 201 18.08 -14.81 -9.64
N SER A 202 17.57 -14.33 -8.49
CA SER A 202 18.12 -13.17 -7.79
C SER A 202 19.52 -13.49 -7.26
N SER A 203 20.53 -12.73 -7.69
CA SER A 203 21.90 -12.86 -7.18
C SER A 203 22.16 -12.02 -5.92
N HIS A 204 21.18 -11.19 -5.51
CA HIS A 204 21.28 -10.36 -4.33
C HIS A 204 21.16 -11.20 -3.04
N THR A 205 22.10 -11.00 -2.10
CA THR A 205 22.18 -11.74 -0.83
C THR A 205 21.53 -11.02 0.36
N GLY A 206 21.13 -9.76 0.19
CA GLY A 206 20.47 -8.98 1.23
C GLY A 206 19.03 -9.43 1.46
N GLY A 207 18.74 -9.83 2.71
CA GLY A 207 17.39 -10.22 3.14
C GLY A 207 16.57 -9.06 3.67
N TRP A 208 15.27 -9.30 3.80
CA TRP A 208 14.36 -8.41 4.53
C TRP A 208 14.74 -8.32 6.00
N GLN A 209 14.77 -7.11 6.54
CA GLN A 209 15.06 -6.84 7.94
C GLN A 209 13.88 -6.08 8.58
N PRO A 210 13.59 -6.27 9.87
CA PRO A 210 12.59 -5.46 10.56
C PRO A 210 12.92 -3.97 10.47
N ALA A 211 11.91 -3.14 10.21
CA ALA A 211 12.07 -1.70 10.20
C ALA A 211 12.41 -1.14 11.60
N ASP A 212 13.51 -0.41 11.70
CA ASP A 212 13.73 0.51 12.82
C ASP A 212 12.65 1.61 12.88
N ARG A 213 11.84 1.59 13.94
CA ARG A 213 10.74 2.54 14.18
C ARG A 213 11.23 3.99 14.37
N ASN A 214 12.49 4.19 14.75
CA ASN A 214 13.07 5.53 14.92
C ASN A 214 13.61 6.10 13.61
N ASN A 215 13.71 5.29 12.55
CA ASN A 215 14.22 5.73 11.26
C ASN A 215 13.06 6.14 10.33
N PRO A 216 12.89 7.43 10.00
CA PRO A 216 11.80 7.89 9.15
C PRO A 216 11.86 7.30 7.73
N LYS A 217 13.04 6.87 7.26
CA LYS A 217 13.21 6.21 5.95
C LYS A 217 12.62 4.81 5.89
N HIS A 218 12.33 4.20 7.04
CA HIS A 218 11.76 2.85 7.13
C HIS A 218 10.22 2.89 7.18
N THR A 219 9.61 3.98 6.73
CA THR A 219 8.16 4.14 6.66
C THR A 219 7.76 4.56 5.25
N ILE A 220 6.54 4.22 4.84
CA ILE A 220 6.00 4.64 3.54
C ILE A 220 5.52 6.09 3.67
N PRO A 221 6.09 7.06 2.93
CA PRO A 221 5.68 8.45 3.02
C PRO A 221 4.34 8.65 2.27
N LEU A 222 3.22 8.34 2.93
CA LEU A 222 1.87 8.45 2.33
C LEU A 222 1.59 9.83 1.73
N ALA A 223 2.15 10.89 2.31
CA ALA A 223 2.02 12.25 1.78
C ALA A 223 2.59 12.39 0.36
N GLU A 224 3.68 11.70 0.03
CA GLU A 224 4.23 11.69 -1.34
C GLU A 224 3.29 10.98 -2.31
N LEU A 225 2.67 9.89 -1.88
CA LEU A 225 1.74 9.11 -2.71
C LEU A 225 0.42 9.83 -3.00
N THR A 226 0.05 10.82 -2.18
CA THR A 226 -1.13 11.68 -2.38
C THR A 226 -0.86 12.86 -3.33
N ARG A 227 0.40 13.11 -3.70
CA ARG A 227 0.73 14.16 -4.67
C ARG A 227 0.18 13.78 -6.05
N HIS A 228 -0.26 14.79 -6.80
CA HIS A 228 -0.69 14.64 -8.18
C HIS A 228 0.52 14.61 -9.14
N ASP A 229 1.50 13.75 -8.86
CA ASP A 229 2.62 13.51 -9.77
C ASP A 229 2.13 12.62 -10.94
N PRO A 230 2.65 12.80 -12.16
CA PRO A 230 2.23 12.01 -13.32
C PRO A 230 2.57 10.53 -13.11
N ILE A 231 1.68 9.64 -13.54
CA ILE A 231 1.93 8.19 -13.50
C ILE A 231 2.64 7.80 -14.79
N LEU A 232 3.89 7.35 -14.68
CA LEU A 232 4.71 6.92 -15.81
C LEU A 232 4.39 5.49 -16.23
N PHE A 233 4.00 4.65 -15.28
CA PHE A 233 3.57 3.28 -15.52
C PHE A 233 2.50 2.87 -14.51
N TYR A 234 1.48 2.17 -15.01
CA TYR A 234 0.38 1.63 -14.22
C TYR A 234 0.03 0.25 -14.73
N ALA A 235 -0.18 -0.70 -13.82
CA ALA A 235 -0.78 -1.99 -14.13
C ALA A 235 -1.61 -2.50 -12.95
N GLU A 236 -2.70 -3.20 -13.28
CA GLU A 236 -3.49 -4.01 -12.37
C GLU A 236 -3.35 -5.47 -12.81
N ILE A 237 -2.97 -6.34 -11.89
CA ILE A 237 -2.63 -7.74 -12.14
C ILE A 237 -3.46 -8.60 -11.19
N PRO A 238 -4.65 -9.09 -11.61
CA PRO A 238 -5.42 -10.02 -10.81
C PRO A 238 -4.68 -11.36 -10.76
N LEU A 239 -4.59 -11.97 -9.58
CA LEU A 239 -3.95 -13.28 -9.41
C LEU A 239 -5.00 -14.39 -9.33
N TYR A 240 -6.02 -14.22 -8.48
CA TYR A 240 -7.17 -15.11 -8.44
C TYR A 240 -8.40 -14.43 -7.84
N GLU A 241 -9.59 -14.94 -8.19
CA GLU A 241 -10.88 -14.57 -7.63
C GLU A 241 -11.76 -15.82 -7.45
N ASP A 242 -12.62 -15.83 -6.43
CA ASP A 242 -13.58 -16.89 -6.11
C ASP A 242 -14.86 -16.31 -5.50
N GLU A 243 -16.03 -16.79 -5.90
CA GLU A 243 -17.32 -16.37 -5.35
C GLU A 243 -17.76 -17.22 -4.15
N LEU A 244 -16.90 -18.10 -3.66
CA LEU A 244 -17.11 -18.88 -2.44
C LEU A 244 -18.42 -19.70 -2.48
N HIS A 245 -18.80 -20.17 -3.67
CA HIS A 245 -20.08 -20.83 -3.92
C HIS A 245 -21.28 -19.98 -3.44
N ASP A 246 -21.31 -18.70 -3.84
CA ASP A 246 -22.33 -17.70 -3.46
C ASP A 246 -22.38 -17.35 -1.97
N ASN A 247 -21.37 -17.71 -1.18
CA ASN A 247 -21.29 -17.37 0.26
C ASN A 247 -20.41 -16.15 0.54
N GLY A 248 -19.96 -15.45 -0.49
CA GLY A 248 -19.12 -14.28 -0.34
C GLY A 248 -18.27 -14.02 -1.57
N ALA A 249 -17.05 -13.55 -1.35
CA ALA A 249 -16.03 -13.43 -2.38
C ALA A 249 -14.63 -13.42 -1.76
N SER A 250 -13.66 -14.00 -2.43
CA SER A 250 -12.24 -13.80 -2.16
C SER A 250 -11.51 -13.42 -3.44
N HIS A 251 -10.58 -12.47 -3.36
CA HIS A 251 -9.73 -12.13 -4.50
C HIS A 251 -8.41 -11.53 -4.06
N LEU A 252 -7.39 -11.71 -4.91
CA LEU A 252 -6.05 -11.17 -4.74
C LEU A 252 -5.64 -10.36 -5.97
N LEU A 253 -5.44 -9.06 -5.77
CA LEU A 253 -5.09 -8.12 -6.84
C LEU A 253 -3.77 -7.40 -6.50
N VAL A 254 -2.86 -7.31 -7.48
CA VAL A 254 -1.64 -6.50 -7.39
C VAL A 254 -1.80 -5.26 -8.26
N ARG A 255 -1.55 -4.08 -7.69
CA ARG A 255 -1.49 -2.80 -8.41
C ARG A 255 -0.12 -2.21 -8.28
N ILE A 256 0.42 -1.69 -9.37
CA ILE A 256 1.67 -0.93 -9.37
C ILE A 256 1.48 0.44 -9.99
N ARG A 257 2.08 1.44 -9.36
CA ARG A 257 2.29 2.78 -9.91
C ARG A 257 3.79 3.05 -9.93
N VAL A 258 4.29 3.58 -11.04
CA VAL A 258 5.62 4.19 -11.13
C VAL A 258 5.45 5.68 -11.40
N MET A 259 6.05 6.50 -10.54
CA MET A 259 6.02 7.96 -10.58
C MET A 259 7.45 8.47 -10.79
N PRO A 260 7.64 9.75 -11.15
CA PRO A 260 8.98 10.32 -11.36
C PRO A 260 9.93 10.18 -10.17
N THR A 261 9.42 10.07 -8.94
CA THR A 261 10.23 10.01 -7.71
C THR A 261 10.27 8.64 -7.05
N CYS A 262 9.32 7.74 -7.36
CA CYS A 262 9.16 6.51 -6.60
C CYS A 262 8.42 5.40 -7.37
N ILE A 263 8.55 4.18 -6.86
CA ILE A 263 7.73 3.02 -7.19
C ILE A 263 6.82 2.72 -6.00
N PHE A 264 5.54 2.45 -6.25
CA PHE A 264 4.59 2.02 -5.24
C PHE A 264 3.78 0.82 -5.73
N ILE A 265 3.73 -0.23 -4.93
CA ILE A 265 2.95 -1.45 -5.17
C ILE A 265 1.98 -1.65 -4.02
N LEU A 266 0.75 -2.03 -4.36
CA LEU A 266 -0.27 -2.52 -3.43
C LEU A 266 -0.76 -3.88 -3.92
N GLN A 267 -0.38 -4.94 -3.23
CA GLN A 267 -1.11 -6.20 -3.30
C GLN A 267 -2.19 -6.19 -2.22
N ARG A 268 -3.43 -6.49 -2.59
CA ARG A 268 -4.55 -6.60 -1.67
C ARG A 268 -5.25 -7.94 -1.84
N PHE A 269 -5.27 -8.72 -0.76
CA PHE A 269 -6.25 -9.77 -0.57
C PHE A 269 -7.50 -9.19 0.08
N THR A 270 -8.68 -9.45 -0.48
CA THR A 270 -9.96 -9.10 0.14
C THR A 270 -10.81 -10.35 0.25
N LEU A 271 -11.35 -10.59 1.44
CA LEU A 271 -12.28 -11.66 1.74
C LEU A 271 -13.54 -11.07 2.34
N ARG A 272 -14.68 -11.42 1.76
CA ARG A 272 -16.00 -11.25 2.33
C ARG A 272 -16.60 -12.64 2.48
N VAL A 273 -17.06 -12.97 3.68
CA VAL A 273 -17.95 -14.12 3.89
C VAL A 273 -19.26 -13.57 4.42
N ASP A 274 -20.32 -13.77 3.65
CA ASP A 274 -21.60 -13.10 3.87
C ASP A 274 -22.19 -13.48 5.23
N ASN A 275 -22.59 -12.46 5.98
CA ASN A 275 -23.08 -12.56 7.36
C ASN A 275 -22.08 -13.17 8.36
N VAL A 276 -20.78 -13.29 8.00
CA VAL A 276 -19.73 -13.79 8.88
C VAL A 276 -18.68 -12.71 9.15
N LEU A 277 -17.85 -12.36 8.16
CA LEU A 277 -16.76 -11.41 8.35
C LEU A 277 -16.29 -10.75 7.05
N PHE A 278 -15.53 -9.67 7.24
CA PHE A 278 -14.64 -9.11 6.23
C PHE A 278 -13.19 -9.26 6.70
N ARG A 279 -12.29 -9.54 5.78
CA ARG A 279 -10.85 -9.63 6.01
C ARG A 279 -10.10 -8.99 4.84
N THR A 280 -9.06 -8.22 5.14
CA THR A 280 -8.18 -7.61 4.14
C THR A 280 -6.73 -7.83 4.56
N TYR A 281 -5.89 -8.21 3.60
CA TYR A 281 -4.43 -8.26 3.78
C TYR A 281 -3.77 -7.41 2.69
N ASP A 282 -3.16 -6.30 3.09
CA ASP A 282 -2.40 -5.44 2.19
C ASP A 282 -0.90 -5.70 2.35
N THR A 283 -0.22 -5.89 1.23
CA THR A 283 1.24 -5.76 1.14
C THR A 283 1.55 -4.53 0.30
N ARG A 284 2.17 -3.54 0.93
CA ARG A 284 2.60 -2.29 0.30
C ARG A 284 4.10 -2.29 0.15
N ILE A 285 4.60 -2.08 -1.08
CA ILE A 285 6.03 -1.90 -1.33
C ILE A 285 6.27 -0.50 -1.86
N TYR A 286 7.25 0.20 -1.27
CA TYR A 286 7.65 1.53 -1.66
C TYR A 286 9.16 1.60 -1.86
N HIS A 287 9.57 2.29 -2.93
CA HIS A 287 10.96 2.63 -3.17
C HIS A 287 11.06 4.07 -3.70
N SER A 288 11.91 4.89 -3.08
CA SER A 288 12.24 6.23 -3.56
C SER A 288 13.50 6.19 -4.43
N PHE A 289 13.45 6.79 -5.62
CA PHE A 289 14.62 6.95 -6.49
C PHE A 289 15.67 7.90 -5.92
N ALA A 290 15.31 8.71 -4.91
CA ALA A 290 16.26 9.54 -4.17
C ALA A 290 17.02 8.77 -3.07
N SER A 291 16.65 7.51 -2.79
CA SER A 291 17.29 6.72 -1.74
C SER A 291 18.70 6.28 -2.17
N SER A 292 19.70 6.67 -1.37
CA SER A 292 21.08 6.20 -1.49
C SER A 292 21.61 5.78 -0.11
N PRO A 293 21.96 4.50 0.11
CA PRO A 293 21.78 3.37 -0.81
C PRO A 293 20.29 3.10 -1.15
N PRO A 294 19.97 2.37 -2.24
CA PRO A 294 18.59 2.06 -2.59
C PRO A 294 17.94 1.24 -1.47
N LEU A 295 16.85 1.77 -0.91
CA LEU A 295 16.10 1.16 0.17
C LEU A 295 14.69 0.84 -0.33
N ILE A 296 14.24 -0.38 -0.06
CA ILE A 296 12.87 -0.84 -0.29
C ILE A 296 12.19 -0.97 1.07
N VAL A 297 11.00 -0.40 1.20
CA VAL A 297 10.13 -0.56 2.38
C VAL A 297 8.96 -1.45 2.00
N ARG A 298 8.70 -2.49 2.79
CA ARG A 298 7.54 -3.37 2.68
C ARG A 298 6.72 -3.29 3.97
N GLU A 299 5.46 -2.91 3.83
CA GLU A 299 4.48 -2.87 4.92
C GLU A 299 3.38 -3.90 4.65
N ASN A 300 3.28 -4.89 5.52
CA ASN A 300 2.21 -5.87 5.51
C ASN A 300 1.21 -5.50 6.59
N SER A 301 -0.07 -5.40 6.25
CA SER A 301 -1.12 -5.05 7.19
C SER A 301 -2.35 -5.91 6.98
N GLY A 302 -2.80 -6.58 8.04
CA GLY A 302 -4.04 -7.33 8.05
C GLY A 302 -5.10 -6.69 8.93
N TRP A 303 -6.33 -6.68 8.43
CA TRP A 303 -7.52 -6.26 9.17
C TRP A 303 -8.61 -7.31 9.03
N GLU A 304 -9.40 -7.46 10.08
CA GLU A 304 -10.59 -8.29 10.09
C GLU A 304 -11.68 -7.66 10.94
N ALA A 305 -12.95 -7.83 10.56
CA ALA A 305 -14.07 -7.45 11.41
C ALA A 305 -15.31 -8.31 11.13
N PRO A 306 -16.19 -8.53 12.12
CA PRO A 306 -17.47 -9.19 11.89
C PRO A 306 -18.29 -8.45 10.83
N TYR A 307 -19.04 -9.20 10.02
CA TYR A 307 -19.79 -8.67 8.87
C TYR A 307 -20.70 -7.50 9.29
N ASP A 308 -21.45 -7.69 10.38
CA ASP A 308 -22.35 -6.66 10.90
C ASP A 308 -21.60 -5.37 11.25
N ARG A 309 -20.40 -5.44 11.83
CA ARG A 309 -19.65 -4.23 12.22
C ARG A 309 -19.32 -3.36 11.00
N VAL A 310 -18.94 -3.98 9.89
CA VAL A 310 -18.67 -3.29 8.62
C VAL A 310 -19.97 -2.78 8.01
N LYS A 311 -21.03 -3.61 8.00
CA LYS A 311 -22.37 -3.22 7.51
C LYS A 311 -22.95 -1.99 8.24
N HIS A 312 -22.71 -1.84 9.54
CA HIS A 312 -23.14 -0.66 10.30
C HIS A 312 -22.47 0.65 9.88
N ARG A 313 -21.39 0.59 9.07
CA ARG A 313 -20.67 1.76 8.53
C ARG A 313 -21.15 2.15 7.13
N LEU A 314 -22.16 1.47 6.58
CA LEU A 314 -22.74 1.83 5.29
C LEU A 314 -23.28 3.27 5.31
N PRO A 315 -23.01 4.07 4.26
CA PRO A 315 -23.59 5.42 4.14
C PRO A 315 -25.12 5.40 4.11
N LYS A 316 -25.70 4.37 3.50
CA LYS A 316 -27.15 4.10 3.45
C LYS A 316 -27.38 2.66 3.86
N ARG A 317 -28.28 2.42 4.82
CA ARG A 317 -28.49 1.08 5.41
C ARG A 317 -29.03 0.04 4.42
N ASP A 318 -29.80 0.48 3.44
CA ASP A 318 -30.45 -0.39 2.45
C ASP A 318 -29.59 -0.63 1.20
N ASP A 319 -28.48 0.11 1.06
CA ASP A 319 -27.56 -0.01 -0.06
C ASP A 319 -26.37 -0.88 0.36
N LEU A 320 -26.38 -2.14 -0.09
CA LEU A 320 -25.32 -3.11 0.21
C LEU A 320 -24.16 -3.08 -0.80
N THR A 321 -24.25 -2.28 -1.87
CA THR A 321 -23.21 -2.21 -2.91
C THR A 321 -21.81 -1.91 -2.35
N PRO A 322 -21.62 -1.05 -1.34
CA PRO A 322 -20.28 -0.82 -0.78
C PRO A 322 -19.64 -2.08 -0.16
N LEU A 323 -20.44 -3.06 0.29
CA LEU A 323 -19.94 -4.34 0.82
C LEU A 323 -19.28 -5.23 -0.25
N THR A 324 -19.36 -4.85 -1.52
CA THR A 324 -18.68 -5.54 -2.62
C THR A 324 -17.46 -4.77 -3.14
N ASP A 325 -17.23 -3.54 -2.67
CA ASP A 325 -16.10 -2.70 -3.11
C ASP A 325 -14.86 -2.92 -2.22
N PRO A 326 -13.76 -3.51 -2.75
CA PRO A 326 -12.53 -3.76 -2.00
C PRO A 326 -11.86 -2.50 -1.46
N MET A 327 -12.04 -1.36 -2.13
CA MET A 327 -11.49 -0.08 -1.70
C MET A 327 -12.26 0.46 -0.51
N TRP A 328 -13.58 0.40 -0.57
CA TRP A 328 -14.45 0.80 0.54
C TRP A 328 -14.26 -0.11 1.76
N ILE A 329 -14.23 -1.43 1.57
CA ILE A 329 -14.03 -2.40 2.66
C ILE A 329 -12.72 -2.12 3.39
N ALA A 330 -11.61 -1.99 2.67
CA ALA A 330 -10.30 -1.74 3.28
C ALA A 330 -10.25 -0.39 4.00
N LYS A 331 -10.92 0.65 3.47
CA LYS A 331 -11.05 1.95 4.13
C LYS A 331 -11.82 1.82 5.44
N VAL A 332 -12.97 1.15 5.43
CA VAL A 332 -13.78 0.97 6.63
C VAL A 332 -13.02 0.17 7.68
N LEU A 333 -12.35 -0.90 7.28
CA LEU A 333 -11.53 -1.73 8.17
C LEU A 333 -10.38 -0.95 8.80
N SER A 334 -9.74 -0.02 8.07
CA SER A 334 -8.66 0.81 8.60
C SER A 334 -9.12 1.98 9.48
N GLU A 335 -10.38 2.40 9.36
CA GLU A 335 -11.02 3.39 10.24
C GLU A 335 -11.56 2.79 11.55
N ILE A 336 -11.66 1.46 11.64
CA ILE A 336 -11.98 0.77 12.90
C ILE A 336 -10.74 0.85 13.82
N PRO A 337 -10.90 1.08 15.14
CA PRO A 337 -9.78 1.07 16.08
C PRO A 337 -8.92 -0.19 15.95
N SER A 338 -7.60 -0.04 15.97
CA SER A 338 -6.64 -1.13 15.73
C SER A 338 -6.82 -2.29 16.69
N GLU A 339 -7.21 -2.02 17.95
CA GLU A 339 -7.49 -3.06 18.95
C GLU A 339 -8.63 -3.97 18.49
N ILE A 340 -9.57 -3.44 17.70
CA ILE A 340 -10.72 -4.18 17.20
C ILE A 340 -10.38 -4.86 15.88
N SER A 341 -9.85 -4.15 14.89
CA SER A 341 -9.68 -4.69 13.54
C SER A 341 -8.36 -5.42 13.31
N GLN A 342 -7.33 -5.14 14.12
CA GLN A 342 -5.96 -5.66 13.93
C GLN A 342 -5.45 -6.46 15.13
N GLU A 343 -6.22 -6.61 16.21
CA GLU A 343 -5.88 -7.51 17.32
C GLU A 343 -6.99 -8.54 17.54
N ILE A 344 -8.22 -8.09 17.79
CA ILE A 344 -9.37 -8.99 18.03
C ILE A 344 -9.90 -9.60 16.72
N GLY A 345 -10.02 -8.79 15.68
CA GLY A 345 -10.60 -9.17 14.40
C GLY A 345 -12.08 -9.55 14.51
N ALA A 346 -12.47 -10.59 13.79
CA ALA A 346 -13.76 -11.27 13.90
C ALA A 346 -13.73 -12.48 14.85
N GLY A 347 -12.67 -12.61 15.67
CA GLY A 347 -12.51 -13.73 16.60
C GLY A 347 -11.97 -15.02 15.95
N THR A 348 -11.45 -14.93 14.73
CA THR A 348 -10.82 -16.07 14.03
C THR A 348 -9.40 -16.36 14.51
N LYS A 349 -8.83 -15.45 15.31
CA LYS A 349 -7.43 -15.42 15.75
C LYS A 349 -6.42 -15.41 14.59
N TRP A 350 -6.81 -14.91 13.43
CA TRP A 350 -5.95 -14.92 12.25
C TRP A 350 -4.60 -14.24 12.50
N ARG A 351 -3.50 -14.96 12.21
CA ARG A 351 -2.13 -14.50 12.44
C ARG A 351 -1.68 -13.35 11.54
N GLY A 352 -2.46 -13.07 10.48
CA GLY A 352 -2.21 -11.95 9.57
C GLY A 352 -2.59 -10.59 10.14
N LEU A 353 -3.29 -10.55 11.28
CA LEU A 353 -3.71 -9.31 11.93
C LEU A 353 -2.51 -8.47 12.40
N GLY A 354 -2.67 -7.14 12.33
CA GLY A 354 -1.62 -6.20 12.71
C GLY A 354 -0.86 -5.65 11.51
N THR A 355 0.12 -4.79 11.80
CA THR A 355 0.99 -4.18 10.79
C THR A 355 2.44 -4.53 11.11
N LYS A 356 3.15 -5.04 10.10
CA LYS A 356 4.59 -5.32 10.13
C LYS A 356 5.27 -4.54 9.02
N ILE A 357 6.36 -3.86 9.36
CA ILE A 357 7.18 -3.15 8.39
C ILE A 357 8.57 -3.79 8.35
N GLU A 358 9.04 -4.05 7.14
CA GLU A 358 10.34 -4.60 6.83
C GLU A 358 11.01 -3.75 5.76
N VAL A 359 12.33 -3.77 5.75
CA VAL A 359 13.14 -3.04 4.76
C VAL A 359 14.18 -3.96 4.15
N ALA A 360 14.53 -3.69 2.89
CA ALA A 360 15.64 -4.32 2.21
C ALA A 360 16.53 -3.23 1.61
N THR A 361 17.82 -3.26 1.90
CA THR A 361 18.81 -2.36 1.30
C THR A 361 19.48 -3.07 0.15
N LEU A 362 19.41 -2.51 -1.06
CA LEU A 362 20.04 -3.09 -2.23
C LEU A 362 21.51 -2.66 -2.29
N THR A 363 22.37 -3.51 -1.75
CA THR A 363 23.83 -3.40 -1.92
C THR A 363 24.29 -4.17 -3.16
N ARG A 364 25.41 -3.73 -3.73
CA ARG A 364 26.11 -4.47 -4.78
C ARG A 364 26.84 -5.69 -4.22
#